data_AF-A0A7C2X872-F1
#
_entry.id   AF-A0A7C2X872-F1
#
_cell.length_a   1.000
_cell.length_b   1.000
_cell.length_c   1.000
_cell.angle_alpha   90.00
_cell.angle_beta   90.00
_cell.angle_gamma   90.00
#
_symmetry.space_group_name_H-M   'P 1'
#
loop_
_entity.id
_entity.type
_entity.pdbx_description
1 polymer ?
#
loop_
_entity_poly.entity_id
_entity_poly.type
_entity_poly.pdbx_seq_one_letter_code
_entity_poly.pdbx_strand_id
1 'polypeptide(L)'
;MKVRDFIIIWPVYLEASLSRKEGRRVPLKIAIEKVKIEEIALAASQLNYKVEIIPDKAYPRCWWIKGCVKLYPKKEKKNDLLKKIAIRIKENRSKSILRHSFR
;
A
#
# COMPACT_ATOMS: atom_id res chain seq x y z
N MET A 1 25.25 3.40 8.07
CA MET A 1 24.14 2.97 7.17
C MET A 1 23.52 4.21 6.56
N LYS A 2 23.46 4.35 5.22
CA LYS A 2 22.78 5.50 4.59
C LYS A 2 21.30 5.47 5.01
N VAL A 3 20.86 6.45 5.80
CA VAL A 3 19.45 6.67 6.08
C VAL A 3 18.81 6.97 4.72
N ARG A 4 18.05 6.02 4.20
CA ARG A 4 17.25 6.29 3.01
C ARG A 4 16.05 7.07 3.49
N ASP A 5 15.89 8.30 3.02
CA ASP A 5 14.72 9.16 3.33
C ASP A 5 13.41 8.62 2.73
N PHE A 6 13.45 7.42 2.15
CA PHE A 6 12.35 6.80 1.47
C PHE A 6 12.11 5.35 1.88
N ILE A 7 10.84 4.97 1.85
CA ILE A 7 10.34 3.64 2.14
C ILE A 7 9.63 3.12 0.89
N ILE A 8 10.05 1.95 0.42
CA ILE A 8 9.35 1.25 -0.66
C ILE A 8 8.23 0.41 -0.05
N ILE A 9 7.02 0.63 -0.55
CA ILE A 9 5.84 -0.17 -0.28
C ILE A 9 5.51 -0.98 -1.53
N TRP A 10 5.40 -2.28 -1.31
CA TRP A 10 4.95 -3.23 -2.31
C TRP A 10 3.49 -3.59 -2.05
N PRO A 11 2.66 -3.79 -3.09
CA PRO A 11 1.28 -4.24 -2.93
C PRO A 11 1.15 -5.50 -2.07
N VAL A 12 2.07 -6.45 -2.24
CA VAL A 12 2.12 -7.71 -1.47
C VAL A 12 2.16 -7.53 0.04
N TYR A 13 2.61 -6.37 0.54
CA TYR A 13 2.64 -6.11 1.97
C TYR A 13 1.24 -5.92 2.57
N LEU A 14 0.30 -5.44 1.75
CA LEU A 14 -1.08 -5.12 2.11
C LEU A 14 -2.07 -6.20 1.67
N GLU A 15 -1.62 -7.12 0.81
CA GLU A 15 -2.46 -8.12 0.16
C GLU A 15 -2.99 -9.17 1.15
N ALA A 16 -4.32 -9.35 1.17
CA ALA A 16 -5.01 -10.30 2.05
C ALA A 16 -4.93 -11.74 1.57
N SER A 17 -4.87 -11.95 0.25
CA SER A 17 -4.75 -13.28 -0.37
C SER A 17 -3.40 -13.93 -0.12
N LEU A 18 -2.40 -13.17 0.32
CA LEU A 18 -1.05 -13.66 0.59
C LEU A 18 -0.82 -13.93 2.08
N SER A 19 -0.12 -15.02 2.36
CA SER A 19 0.38 -15.36 3.69
C SER A 19 1.53 -14.43 4.13
N ARG A 20 1.89 -14.50 5.41
CA ARG A 20 3.08 -13.80 5.93
C ARG A 20 4.38 -14.30 5.28
N LYS A 21 4.43 -15.57 4.87
CA LYS A 21 5.59 -16.17 4.19
C LYS A 21 5.76 -15.60 2.77
N GLU A 22 4.65 -15.30 2.11
CA GLU A 22 4.63 -14.76 0.73
C GLU A 22 4.86 -13.26 0.66
N GLY A 23 4.63 -12.53 1.75
CA GLY A 23 5.05 -11.13 1.86
C GLY A 23 4.12 -10.22 2.64
N ARG A 24 2.91 -10.66 3.01
CA ARG A 24 1.97 -9.85 3.78
C ARG A 24 2.61 -9.40 5.10
N ARG A 25 2.55 -8.08 5.36
CA ARG A 25 3.12 -7.47 6.58
C ARG A 25 2.07 -6.88 7.51
N VAL A 26 0.82 -6.74 7.05
CA VAL A 26 -0.30 -6.22 7.86
C VAL A 26 -1.20 -7.36 8.39
N PRO A 27 -1.88 -7.20 9.54
CA PRO A 27 -2.89 -8.14 10.02
C PRO A 27 -4.04 -8.35 9.00
N LEU A 28 -4.63 -9.54 8.98
CA LEU A 28 -5.73 -9.88 8.04
C LEU A 28 -6.92 -8.91 8.14
N LYS A 29 -7.25 -8.47 9.37
CA LYS A 29 -8.33 -7.52 9.63
C LYS A 29 -8.21 -6.22 8.82
N ILE A 30 -6.99 -5.77 8.55
CA ILE A 30 -6.73 -4.56 7.76
C ILE A 30 -6.09 -4.86 6.40
N ALA A 31 -5.82 -6.13 6.08
CA ALA A 31 -5.37 -6.52 4.76
C ALA A 31 -6.49 -6.32 3.72
N ILE A 32 -6.09 -6.19 2.46
CA ILE A 32 -6.96 -5.79 1.36
C ILE A 32 -6.78 -6.79 0.22
N GLU A 33 -7.87 -7.17 -0.42
CA GLU A 33 -7.84 -8.06 -1.58
C GLU A 33 -7.59 -7.26 -2.86
N LYS A 34 -6.75 -7.79 -3.75
CA LYS A 34 -6.43 -7.22 -5.07
C LYS A 34 -5.97 -5.77 -4.96
N VAL A 35 -4.94 -5.52 -4.15
CA VAL A 35 -4.39 -4.17 -3.95
C VAL A 35 -3.73 -3.67 -5.23
N LYS A 36 -4.17 -2.51 -5.72
CA LYS A 36 -3.53 -1.82 -6.84
C LYS A 36 -2.48 -0.82 -6.35
N ILE A 37 -1.42 -0.63 -7.12
CA ILE A 37 -0.38 0.38 -6.83
C ILE A 37 -0.95 1.81 -6.79
N GLU A 38 -1.96 2.10 -7.62
CA GLU A 38 -2.66 3.38 -7.66
C GLU A 38 -3.40 3.67 -6.36
N GLU A 39 -4.05 2.65 -5.76
CA GLU A 39 -4.75 2.80 -4.48
C GLU A 39 -3.78 3.14 -3.35
N ILE A 40 -2.59 2.53 -3.36
CA ILE A 40 -1.53 2.81 -2.39
C ILE A 40 -1.04 4.25 -2.55
N ALA A 41 -0.77 4.68 -3.78
CA ALA A 41 -0.30 6.03 -4.06
C ALA A 41 -1.35 7.08 -3.66
N LEU A 42 -2.61 6.85 -4.01
CA LEU A 42 -3.73 7.74 -3.67
C LEU A 42 -3.93 7.83 -2.15
N ALA A 43 -3.95 6.70 -1.45
CA ALA A 43 -4.08 6.68 0.00
C ALA A 43 -2.92 7.38 0.70
N ALA A 44 -1.69 7.16 0.24
CA ALA A 44 -0.52 7.84 0.80
C ALA A 44 -0.50 9.35 0.48
N SER A 45 -0.95 9.75 -0.72
CA SER A 45 -1.09 11.17 -1.08
C SER A 45 -2.14 11.87 -0.21
N GLN A 46 -3.25 11.20 0.11
CA GLN A 46 -4.29 11.71 1.02
C GLN A 46 -3.81 11.82 2.48
N LEU A 47 -2.76 11.09 2.85
CA LEU A 47 -2.11 11.18 4.15
C LEU A 47 -0.94 12.20 4.13
N ASN A 48 -0.87 13.05 3.10
CA ASN A 48 0.15 14.09 2.90
C ASN A 48 1.58 13.54 2.81
N TYR A 49 1.77 12.30 2.36
CA TYR A 49 3.09 11.78 2.04
C TYR A 49 3.46 12.09 0.59
N LYS A 50 4.73 12.41 0.34
CA LYS A 50 5.27 12.45 -1.02
C LYS A 50 5.35 11.02 -1.55
N VAL A 51 4.69 10.77 -2.67
CA VAL A 51 4.57 9.46 -3.34
C VAL A 51 5.21 9.50 -4.72
N GLU A 52 5.89 8.43 -5.08
CA GLU A 52 6.37 8.18 -6.45
C GLU A 52 5.96 6.75 -6.84
N ILE A 53 5.21 6.61 -7.93
CA ILE A 53 4.84 5.31 -8.49
C ILE A 53 5.98 4.86 -9.40
N ILE A 54 6.46 3.64 -9.18
CA ILE A 54 7.49 3.02 -10.02
C ILE A 54 6.86 1.78 -10.65
N PRO A 55 6.26 1.88 -11.85
CA PRO A 55 5.51 0.79 -12.48
C PRO A 55 6.42 -0.35 -12.98
N ASP A 56 7.64 -0.04 -13.43
CA ASP A 56 8.54 -0.99 -14.09
C ASP A 56 9.37 -1.87 -13.14
N LYS A 57 9.16 -1.75 -11.83
CA LYS A 57 9.92 -2.55 -10.85
C LYS A 57 9.16 -3.83 -10.52
N ALA A 58 9.70 -4.97 -10.95
CA ALA A 58 9.18 -6.28 -10.58
C ALA A 58 9.61 -6.66 -9.15
N TYR A 59 8.70 -7.24 -8.36
CA TYR A 59 9.04 -7.75 -7.04
C TYR A 59 9.86 -9.06 -7.18
N PRO A 60 11.07 -9.17 -6.59
CA PRO A 60 11.96 -10.31 -6.84
C PRO A 60 11.38 -11.70 -6.50
N ARG A 61 10.40 -11.78 -5.59
CA ARG A 61 9.74 -13.05 -5.21
C ARG A 61 8.46 -13.35 -5.99
N CYS A 62 7.88 -12.35 -6.66
CA CYS A 62 6.66 -12.48 -7.45
C CYS A 62 6.81 -11.62 -8.69
N TRP A 63 7.46 -12.16 -9.71
CA TRP A 63 7.80 -11.47 -10.96
C TRP A 63 6.57 -10.97 -11.73
N TRP A 64 5.39 -11.57 -11.50
CA TRP A 64 4.10 -11.10 -12.03
C TRP A 64 3.56 -9.85 -11.34
N ILE A 65 4.03 -9.53 -10.13
CA ILE A 65 3.62 -8.33 -9.39
C ILE A 65 4.54 -7.20 -9.81
N LYS A 66 4.06 -6.42 -10.76
CA LYS A 66 4.72 -5.24 -11.30
C LYS A 66 4.29 -4.01 -10.51
N GLY A 67 5.27 -3.20 -10.16
CA GLY A 67 5.04 -1.89 -9.58
C GLY A 67 5.26 -1.82 -8.07
N CYS A 68 5.94 -0.77 -7.64
CA CYS A 68 6.07 -0.41 -6.23
C CYS A 68 5.82 1.08 -6.03
N VAL A 69 5.42 1.46 -4.81
CA VAL A 69 5.23 2.86 -4.43
C VAL A 69 6.37 3.26 -3.49
N LYS A 70 7.07 4.33 -3.85
CA LYS A 70 8.11 4.93 -3.02
C LYS A 70 7.49 6.08 -2.23
N LEU A 71 7.66 6.05 -0.92
CA LEU A 71 7.19 7.05 0.02
C LEU A 71 8.35 7.76 0.67
N TYR A 72 8.20 9.04 0.98
CA TYR A 72 9.19 9.81 1.73
C TYR A 72 8.62 10.26 3.09
N PRO A 73 8.58 9.37 4.09
CA PRO A 73 8.11 9.72 5.42
C PRO A 73 9.20 10.45 6.20
N LYS A 74 8.83 11.53 6.92
CA LYS A 74 9.80 12.34 7.67
C LYS A 74 10.43 11.59 8.86
N LYS A 75 9.64 10.86 9.66
CA LYS A 75 10.09 10.12 10.85
C LYS A 75 9.28 8.85 11.16
N GLU A 76 8.41 8.41 10.27
CA GLU A 76 7.50 7.30 10.56
C GLU A 76 8.11 5.92 10.30
N LYS A 77 7.78 4.96 11.15
CA LYS A 77 8.18 3.56 10.98
C LYS A 77 7.38 2.93 9.84
N LYS A 78 8.04 2.04 9.08
CA LYS A 78 7.43 1.30 7.96
C LYS A 78 6.12 0.59 8.34
N ASN A 79 6.06 0.00 9.54
CA ASN A 79 4.90 -0.78 9.96
C ASN A 79 3.66 0.10 10.21
N ASP A 80 3.87 1.30 10.77
CA ASP A 80 2.78 2.24 11.06
C ASP A 80 2.23 2.84 9.76
N LEU A 81 3.10 3.17 8.81
CA LEU A 81 2.71 3.60 7.46
C LEU A 81 1.87 2.54 6.75
N LEU A 82 2.28 1.27 6.81
CA LEU A 82 1.54 0.18 6.19
C LEU A 82 0.12 0.06 6.78
N LYS A 83 -0.01 0.17 8.11
CA LYS A 83 -1.32 0.16 8.77
C LYS A 83 -2.19 1.34 8.34
N LYS A 84 -1.63 2.57 8.37
CA LYS A 84 -2.35 3.80 7.98
C LYS A 84 -2.85 3.73 6.54
N ILE A 85 -1.99 3.32 5.62
CA ILE A 85 -2.33 3.19 4.20
C ILE A 85 -3.41 2.11 4.01
N ALA A 86 -3.28 0.97 4.67
CA ALA A 86 -4.26 -0.11 4.55
C ALA A 86 -5.66 0.33 5.01
N ILE A 87 -5.73 1.00 6.17
CA ILE A 87 -6.99 1.56 6.70
C ILE A 87 -7.55 2.57 5.71
N ARG A 88 -6.71 3.49 5.20
CA ARG A 88 -7.15 4.54 4.29
C ARG A 88 -7.71 4.01 2.97
N ILE A 89 -7.09 2.96 2.39
CA ILE A 89 -7.62 2.31 1.20
C ILE A 89 -8.99 1.66 1.49
N LYS A 90 -9.15 0.99 2.64
CA LYS A 90 -10.46 0.42 3.01
C LYS A 90 -11.54 1.48 3.11
N GLU A 91 -11.27 2.61 3.75
CA GLU A 91 -12.20 3.74 3.80
C GLU A 91 -12.60 4.24 2.41
N ASN A 92 -11.62 4.34 1.50
CA ASN A 92 -11.88 4.81 0.13
C ASN A 92 -12.75 3.82 -0.65
N ARG A 93 -12.54 2.50 -0.48
CA ARG A 93 -13.40 1.46 -1.06
C ARG A 93 -14.82 1.51 -0.49
N SER A 94 -14.97 1.65 0.83
CA SER A 94 -16.29 1.79 1.45
C SER A 94 -17.05 3.02 0.96
N LYS A 95 -16.37 4.17 0.81
CA LYS A 95 -16.97 5.39 0.26
C LYS A 95 -17.41 5.22 -1.20
N SER A 96 -16.65 4.47 -2.00
CA SER A 96 -17.02 4.18 -3.39
C SER A 96 -18.32 3.38 -3.50
N ILE A 97 -18.52 2.41 -2.60
CA ILE A 97 -19.73 1.58 -2.54
C ILE A 97 -20.94 2.42 -2.13
N LEU A 98 -20.78 3.23 -1.07
CA LEU A 98 -21.86 4.10 -0.59
C LEU A 98 -22.32 5.08 -1.66
N ARG A 99 -21.42 5.66 -2.46
CA ARG A 99 -21.80 6.59 -3.55
C ARG A 99 -22.59 5.94 -4.68
N HIS A 100 -22.50 4.62 -4.87
CA HIS A 100 -23.25 3.90 -5.88
C HIS A 100 -24.64 3.44 -5.39
N SER A 101 -24.84 3.26 -4.08
CA SER A 101 -26.14 2.84 -3.52
C SER A 101 -27.19 3.95 -3.40
N PHE A 102 -26.82 5.21 -3.63
CA PHE A 102 -27.74 6.36 -3.62
C PHE A 102 -28.15 6.82 -5.02
N ARG A 103 -28.02 5.97 -6.04
CA ARG A 103 -28.39 6.28 -7.42
C ARG A 103 -29.50 5.37 -7.93
#